data_AF-A0A368TL62-F1
#
_entry.id   AF-A0A368TL62-F1
#
_cell.length_a   1.000
_cell.length_b   1.000
_cell.length_c   1.000
_cell.angle_alpha   90.00
_cell.angle_beta   90.00
_cell.angle_gamma   90.00
#
_symmetry.space_group_name_H-M   'P 1'
#
loop_
_entity.id
_entity.type
_entity.pdbx_description
1 polymer ?
#
loop_
_entity_poly.entity_id
_entity_poly.type
_entity_poly.pdbx_seq_one_letter_code
_entity_poly.pdbx_strand_id
1 'polypeptide(L)'
;FNICGVQRVRLVGIDAPEIGEEGYEEAKEFLNKTCMWEEVKLDVDDEKQYDPYYRLLAVVYVNDTNLNERLVSEGYAEVMYIPPSEFDSREWEV
;
A
#
# COMPACT_ATOMS: atom_id res chain seq x y z
N PHE A 1 -0.93 17.03 -22.85
CA PHE A 1 0.28 16.19 -22.72
C PHE A 1 0.07 15.29 -21.50
N ASN A 2 -0.22 14.00 -21.70
CA ASN A 2 -0.29 13.06 -20.59
C ASN A 2 1.14 12.61 -20.29
N ILE A 3 1.60 12.87 -19.07
CA ILE A 3 2.81 12.23 -18.55
C ILE A 3 2.41 10.77 -18.27
N CYS A 4 2.77 9.85 -19.16
CA CYS A 4 2.66 8.41 -18.89
C CYS A 4 4.01 7.97 -18.32
N GLY A 5 4.04 7.68 -17.02
CA GLY A 5 5.27 7.20 -16.36
C GLY A 5 5.28 7.32 -14.84
N VAL A 6 4.38 8.10 -14.24
CA VAL A 6 4.26 8.21 -12.78
C VAL A 6 2.81 7.94 -12.39
N GLN A 7 2.50 6.66 -12.14
CA GLN A 7 1.22 6.26 -11.55
C GLN A 7 1.41 6.21 -10.04
N ARG A 8 0.54 6.90 -9.29
CA ARG A 8 0.52 6.77 -7.82
C ARG A 8 -0.25 5.50 -7.45
N VAL A 9 0.27 4.74 -6.50
CA VAL A 9 -0.35 3.53 -5.95
C VAL A 9 -0.77 3.82 -4.51
N ARG A 10 -1.98 3.40 -4.14
CA ARG A 10 -2.48 3.37 -2.76
C ARG A 10 -2.54 1.91 -2.34
N LEU A 11 -1.82 1.60 -1.26
CA LEU A 11 -1.83 0.29 -0.64
C LEU A 11 -3.25 0.03 -0.12
N VAL A 12 -3.91 -1.00 -0.67
CA VAL A 12 -5.28 -1.37 -0.27
C VAL A 12 -5.24 -2.08 1.07
N GLY A 13 -6.28 -1.84 1.88
CA GLY A 13 -6.51 -2.56 3.12
C GLY A 13 -5.74 -2.05 4.32
N ILE A 14 -4.90 -1.03 4.14
CA ILE A 14 -4.08 -0.47 5.21
C ILE A 14 -4.11 1.05 5.19
N ASP A 15 -3.89 1.64 6.35
CA ASP A 15 -3.70 3.07 6.54
C ASP A 15 -2.38 3.34 7.24
N ALA A 16 -1.50 4.07 6.57
CA ALA A 16 -0.21 4.45 7.10
C ALA A 16 -0.29 5.92 7.56
N PRO A 17 0.49 6.32 8.57
CA PRO A 17 0.48 7.70 9.07
C PRO A 17 0.69 8.72 7.95
N GLU A 18 -0.05 9.83 8.01
CA GLU A 18 0.07 10.92 7.05
C GLU A 18 1.27 11.83 7.36
N ILE A 19 1.63 12.70 6.41
CA ILE A 19 2.78 13.61 6.57
C ILE A 19 2.60 14.49 7.81
N GLY A 20 3.50 14.33 8.78
CA GLY A 20 3.50 15.10 10.03
C GLY A 20 2.82 14.39 11.20
N GLU A 21 2.27 13.20 11.00
CA GLU A 21 1.81 12.31 12.06
C GLU A 21 2.99 11.53 12.68
N GLU A 22 2.81 11.07 13.91
CA GLU A 22 3.79 10.22 14.60
C GLU A 22 3.92 8.88 13.85
N GLY A 23 5.15 8.43 13.59
CA GLY A 23 5.42 7.21 12.83
C GLY A 23 5.55 7.38 11.32
N TYR A 24 5.27 8.56 10.76
CA TYR A 24 5.36 8.79 9.31
C TYR A 24 6.78 8.61 8.76
N GLU A 25 7.80 9.20 9.41
CA GLU A 25 9.18 9.11 8.91
C GLU A 25 9.70 7.67 9.02
N GLU A 26 9.34 6.95 10.08
CA GLU A 26 9.70 5.56 10.27
C GLU A 26 9.05 4.65 9.22
N ALA A 27 7.74 4.80 8.96
CA ALA A 27 7.03 4.06 7.93
C ALA A 27 7.59 4.35 6.53
N LYS A 28 7.92 5.61 6.24
CA LYS A 28 8.53 6.03 4.98
C LYS A 28 9.95 5.48 4.82
N GLU A 29 10.77 5.50 5.86
CA GLU A 29 12.09 4.89 5.82
C GLU A 29 12.02 3.38 5.59
N PHE A 30 11.07 2.70 6.24
CA PHE A 30 10.86 1.27 6.06
C PHE A 30 10.47 0.94 4.62
N LEU A 31 9.52 1.68 4.04
CA LEU A 31 9.11 1.54 2.64
C LEU A 31 10.28 1.78 1.68
N ASN A 32 11.07 2.84 1.90
CA ASN A 32 12.23 3.12 1.08
C ASN A 32 13.28 1.99 1.18
N LYS A 33 13.59 1.51 2.38
CA LYS A 33 14.56 0.42 2.54
C LYS A 33 14.08 -0.89 1.90
N THR A 34 12.77 -1.14 1.88
CA THR A 34 12.20 -2.39 1.37
C THR A 34 12.01 -2.37 -0.13
N CYS A 35 11.56 -1.27 -0.71
CA CYS A 35 11.18 -1.20 -2.13
C CYS A 35 12.26 -0.60 -3.03
N MET A 36 13.21 0.17 -2.48
CA MET A 36 14.18 0.88 -3.30
C MET A 36 15.14 -0.10 -3.98
N TRP A 37 15.24 0.01 -5.31
CA TRP A 37 16.03 -0.88 -6.19
C TRP A 37 15.52 -2.31 -6.33
N GLU A 38 14.36 -2.64 -5.74
CA GLU A 38 13.74 -3.95 -5.85
C GLU A 38 12.69 -3.98 -6.97
N GLU A 39 12.44 -5.18 -7.52
CA GLU A 39 11.29 -5.39 -8.40
C GLU A 39 10.02 -5.56 -7.55
N VAL A 40 8.99 -4.77 -7.87
CA VAL A 40 7.70 -4.79 -7.17
C VAL A 40 6.61 -5.31 -8.10
N LYS A 41 5.76 -6.20 -7.58
CA LYS A 41 4.55 -6.66 -8.27
C LYS A 41 3.35 -5.97 -7.63
N LEU A 42 2.40 -5.58 -8.47
CA LEU A 42 1.15 -4.95 -8.05
C LEU A 42 0.02 -5.91 -8.36
N ASP A 43 -0.73 -6.30 -7.34
CA ASP A 43 -1.99 -7.01 -7.47
C ASP A 43 -3.12 -5.99 -7.35
N VAL A 44 -3.74 -5.66 -8.49
CA VAL A 44 -4.65 -4.51 -8.62
C VAL A 44 -6.06 -4.96 -8.29
N ASP A 45 -6.75 -4.17 -7.46
CA ASP A 45 -8.11 -4.48 -7.02
C ASP A 45 -9.10 -4.58 -8.19
N ASP A 46 -9.60 -5.79 -8.43
CA ASP A 46 -10.55 -6.10 -9.51
C ASP A 46 -11.92 -5.44 -9.31
N GLU A 47 -12.38 -5.26 -8.07
CA GLU A 47 -13.66 -4.62 -7.75
C GLU A 47 -13.56 -3.09 -7.89
N LYS A 48 -12.39 -2.53 -7.56
CA LYS A 48 -12.15 -1.08 -7.64
C LYS A 48 -10.70 -0.73 -7.92
N GLN A 49 -10.37 -0.55 -9.19
CA GLN A 49 -8.98 -0.26 -9.60
C GLN A 49 -8.46 1.13 -9.19
N TYR A 50 -9.33 2.14 -9.07
CA TYR A 50 -8.92 3.52 -8.82
C TYR A 50 -9.74 4.19 -7.73
N ASP A 51 -9.08 5.07 -6.98
CA ASP A 51 -9.74 5.99 -6.06
C ASP A 51 -10.09 7.34 -6.73
N PRO A 52 -10.85 8.23 -6.05
CA PRO A 52 -11.20 9.56 -6.57
C PRO A 52 -10.01 10.47 -6.87
N TYR A 53 -8.82 10.17 -6.35
CA TYR A 53 -7.57 10.89 -6.59
C TYR A 53 -6.73 10.27 -7.72
N TYR A 54 -7.31 9.32 -8.46
CA TYR A 54 -6.68 8.55 -9.54
C TYR A 54 -5.42 7.80 -9.10
N ARG A 55 -5.38 7.34 -7.85
CA ARG A 55 -4.38 6.38 -7.39
C ARG A 55 -4.85 4.97 -7.74
N LEU A 56 -3.91 4.13 -8.17
CA LEU A 56 -4.15 2.71 -8.43
C LEU A 56 -4.28 2.00 -7.07
N LEU A 57 -5.37 1.29 -6.86
CA LEU A 57 -5.61 0.48 -5.68
C LEU A 57 -4.98 -0.89 -5.88
N ALA A 58 -3.97 -1.23 -5.06
CA ALA A 58 -3.28 -2.51 -5.18
C ALA A 58 -2.73 -3.03 -3.84
N VAL A 59 -2.56 -4.35 -3.75
CA VAL A 59 -1.63 -4.99 -2.83
C VAL A 59 -0.25 -5.05 -3.49
N VAL A 60 0.78 -4.67 -2.75
CA VAL A 60 2.14 -4.61 -3.28
C VAL A 60 2.94 -5.79 -2.75
N TYR A 61 3.65 -6.45 -3.66
CA TYR A 61 4.55 -7.55 -3.34
C TYR A 61 5.98 -7.19 -3.69
N VAL A 62 6.90 -7.41 -2.76
CA VAL A 62 8.35 -7.25 -2.95
C VAL A 62 9.02 -8.59 -2.65
N ASN A 63 9.73 -9.18 -3.62
CA ASN A 63 10.32 -10.52 -3.47
C ASN A 63 9.29 -11.56 -2.97
N ASP A 64 8.09 -11.56 -3.57
CA ASP A 64 6.94 -12.41 -3.23
C ASP A 64 6.41 -12.27 -1.78
N THR A 65 6.84 -11.23 -1.06
CA THR A 65 6.33 -10.88 0.28
C THR A 65 5.27 -9.80 0.17
N ASN A 66 4.11 -9.98 0.80
CA ASN A 66 3.06 -8.97 0.89
C ASN A 66 3.54 -7.79 1.74
N LEU A 67 3.76 -6.65 1.10
CA LEU A 67 4.22 -5.43 1.76
C LEU A 67 3.14 -4.82 2.64
N ASN A 68 1.87 -4.91 2.25
CA ASN A 68 0.75 -4.34 2.99
C ASN A 68 0.62 -5.03 4.35
N GLU A 69 0.59 -6.36 4.36
CA GLU A 69 0.58 -7.17 5.58
C GLU A 69 1.81 -6.87 6.45
N ARG A 70 2.99 -6.77 5.84
CA ARG A 70 4.23 -6.52 6.58
C ARG A 70 4.21 -5.16 7.30
N LEU A 71 3.70 -4.11 6.65
CA LEU A 71 3.54 -2.79 7.27
C LEU A 71 2.66 -2.84 8.52
N VAL A 72 1.59 -3.63 8.50
CA VAL A 72 0.72 -3.84 9.67
C VAL A 72 1.46 -4.61 10.76
N SER A 73 2.11 -5.72 10.42
CA SER A 73 2.82 -6.58 11.38
C SER A 73 3.97 -5.87 12.11
N GLU A 74 4.63 -4.91 11.44
CA GLU A 74 5.74 -4.13 11.98
C GLU A 74 5.25 -2.83 12.67
N GLY A 75 3.93 -2.58 12.69
CA GLY A 75 3.32 -1.42 13.36
C GLY A 75 3.48 -0.09 12.62
N TYR A 76 3.73 -0.12 11.30
CA TYR A 76 3.85 1.07 10.45
C TYR A 76 2.52 1.48 9.79
N ALA A 77 1.51 0.62 9.86
CA ALA A 77 0.18 0.89 9.33
C ALA A 77 -0.88 0.15 10.16
N GLU A 78 -2.11 0.63 10.11
CA GLU A 78 -3.28 -0.03 10.68
C GLU A 78 -4.15 -0.64 9.57
N VAL A 79 -4.93 -1.68 9.89
CA VAL A 79 -5.86 -2.27 8.92
C VAL A 79 -7.02 -1.32 8.67
N MET A 80 -7.27 -1.01 7.40
CA MET A 80 -8.39 -0.18 6.97
C MET A 80 -9.09 -0.81 5.77
N TYR A 81 -10.25 -1.41 6.04
CA TYR A 81 -11.10 -1.97 4.99
C TYR A 81 -11.92 -0.89 4.29
N ILE A 82 -11.75 -0.76 2.97
CA ILE A 82 -12.48 0.21 2.13
C ILE A 82 -13.32 -0.55 1.09
N PRO A 83 -14.63 -0.74 1.31
CA PRO A 83 -15.49 -1.41 0.34
C PRO A 83 -15.86 -0.51 -0.85
N PRO A 84 -16.17 -1.09 -2.03
CA PRO A 84 -15.93 -2.49 -2.41
C PRO A 84 -14.44 -2.72 -2.68
N SER A 85 -13.95 -3.90 -2.27
CA SER A 85 -12.59 -4.37 -2.52
C SER A 85 -12.59 -5.89 -2.59
N GLU A 86 -11.79 -6.46 -3.48
CA GLU A 86 -11.59 -7.92 -3.52
C GLU A 86 -10.74 -8.43 -2.34
N PHE A 87 -9.94 -7.55 -1.72
CA PHE A 87 -9.01 -7.91 -0.67
C PHE A 87 -9.68 -7.82 0.71
N ASP A 88 -9.66 -8.93 1.45
CA ASP A 88 -10.09 -8.95 2.85
C ASP A 88 -8.91 -8.65 3.79
N SER A 89 -8.76 -7.38 4.14
CA SER A 89 -7.62 -6.88 4.91
C SER A 89 -7.60 -7.33 6.37
N ARG A 90 -8.71 -7.88 6.86
CA ARG A 90 -8.85 -8.40 8.23
C ARG A 90 -7.99 -9.64 8.49
N GLU A 91 -7.54 -10.31 7.41
CA GLU A 91 -6.61 -11.43 7.51
C GLU A 91 -5.20 -11.00 7.94
N TRP A 92 -4.89 -9.70 7.89
CA TRP A 92 -3.57 -9.15 8.27
C TRP A 92 -3.54 -8.56 9.68
N GLU A 93 -4.67 -8.57 10.39
CA GLU A 93 -4.69 -8.24 11.83
C GLU A 93 -3.95 -9.35 12.61
N VAL A 94 -2.84 -8.97 13.25
CA VAL A 94 -2.02 -9.85 14.11
C VAL A 94 -2.56 -9.97 15.53
#